data_AF-A0A672F210-F1
#
_entry.id   AF-A0A672F210-F1
#
_cell.length_a   1.000
_cell.length_b   1.000
_cell.length_c   1.000
_cell.angle_alpha   90.00
_cell.angle_beta   90.00
_cell.angle_gamma   90.00
#
_symmetry.space_group_name_H-M   'P 1'
#
loop_
_entity.id
_entity.type
_entity.pdbx_description
1 polymer ?
#
loop_
_entity_poly.entity_id
_entity_poly.type
_entity_poly.pdbx_seq_one_letter_code
_entity_poly.pdbx_strand_id
1 'polypeptide(L)'
;MDYSAYCGRCLLFFFLAIFMDAVGFIIFLVGVAAPIKSWDFFVLSGPLLIFLSLVFWIFWYLGNLESSVGETVQNLTVNFQLKAHQISTSIHKRASF
;
A
#
# COMPACT_ATOMS: atom_id res chain seq x y z
N MET A 1 -21.59 4.80 5.38
CA MET A 1 -20.34 5.00 4.62
C MET A 1 -19.68 3.65 4.53
N ASP A 2 -19.79 3.01 3.37
CA ASP A 2 -19.42 1.60 3.18
C ASP A 2 -17.90 1.42 3.10
N TYR A 3 -17.27 1.23 4.25
CA TYR A 3 -15.82 0.96 4.37
C TYR A 3 -15.39 -0.35 3.67
N SER A 4 -16.34 -1.22 3.32
CA SER A 4 -16.07 -2.53 2.72
C SER A 4 -15.53 -2.47 1.28
N ALA A 5 -15.76 -1.37 0.55
CA ALA A 5 -15.25 -1.19 -0.82
C ALA A 5 -13.73 -0.92 -0.87
N TYR A 6 -13.13 -0.42 0.21
CA TYR A 6 -11.69 -0.14 0.28
C TYR A 6 -10.86 -1.40 0.54
N CYS A 7 -11.34 -2.33 1.38
CA CYS A 7 -10.60 -3.56 1.71
C CYS A 7 -10.42 -4.50 0.51
N GLY A 8 -11.41 -4.61 -0.38
CA GLY A 8 -11.32 -5.47 -1.57
C GLY A 8 -10.37 -4.95 -2.65
N ARG A 9 -10.20 -3.62 -2.75
CA ARG A 9 -9.36 -3.00 -3.79
C ARG A 9 -7.87 -3.18 -3.52
N CYS A 10 -7.44 -3.11 -2.26
CA CYS A 10 -6.03 -3.26 -1.89
C CYS A 10 -5.53 -4.68 -2.24
N LEU A 11 -6.25 -5.73 -1.82
CA LEU A 11 -5.90 -7.11 -2.18
C LEU A 11 -5.94 -7.38 -3.70
N LEU A 12 -6.86 -6.73 -4.42
CA LEU A 12 -6.94 -6.85 -5.89
C LEU A 12 -5.69 -6.26 -6.57
N PHE A 13 -5.23 -5.08 -6.15
CA PHE A 13 -3.99 -4.48 -6.69
C PHE A 13 -2.76 -5.35 -6.43
N PHE A 14 -2.69 -5.97 -5.25
CA PHE A 14 -1.63 -6.92 -4.93
C PHE A 14 -1.64 -8.14 -5.86
N PHE A 15 -2.82 -8.74 -6.06
CA PHE A 15 -2.95 -9.90 -6.94
C PHE A 15 -2.63 -9.54 -8.39
N LEU A 16 -3.07 -8.37 -8.86
CA LEU A 16 -2.77 -7.88 -10.21
C LEU A 16 -1.27 -7.62 -10.40
N ALA A 17 -0.59 -7.07 -9.40
CA ALA A 17 0.84 -6.85 -9.42
C ALA A 17 1.62 -8.17 -9.53
N ILE A 18 1.27 -9.17 -8.72
CA ILE A 18 1.87 -10.51 -8.80
C ILE A 18 1.61 -11.17 -10.15
N PHE A 19 0.37 -11.08 -10.64
CA PHE A 19 0.01 -11.67 -11.93
C PHE A 19 0.81 -11.05 -13.07
N MET A 20 0.91 -9.71 -13.13
CA MET A 20 1.72 -9.02 -14.12
C MET A 20 3.20 -9.37 -14.00
N ASP A 21 3.77 -9.42 -12.79
CA ASP A 21 5.17 -9.76 -12.59
C ASP A 21 5.49 -11.18 -13.07
N ALA A 22 4.67 -12.17 -12.69
CA ALA A 22 4.82 -13.55 -13.13
C ALA A 22 4.69 -13.70 -14.65
N VAL A 23 3.70 -13.03 -15.26
CA VAL A 23 3.53 -13.04 -16.72
C VAL A 23 4.71 -12.36 -17.42
N GLY A 24 5.16 -11.21 -16.93
CA GLY A 24 6.31 -10.48 -17.49
C GLY A 24 7.62 -11.27 -17.39
N PHE A 25 7.83 -11.97 -16.28
CA PHE A 25 8.98 -12.85 -16.08
C PHE A 25 8.94 -14.07 -17.01
N ILE A 26 7.79 -14.71 -17.17
CA ILE A 26 7.62 -15.82 -18.12
C ILE A 26 7.88 -15.36 -19.55
N ILE A 27 7.32 -14.22 -19.96
CA ILE A 27 7.55 -13.63 -21.30
C ILE A 27 9.03 -13.34 -21.53
N PHE A 28 9.72 -12.77 -20.53
CA PHE A 28 11.15 -12.49 -20.60
C PHE A 28 11.98 -13.77 -20.72
N LEU A 29 11.70 -14.80 -19.91
CA LEU A 29 12.38 -16.08 -19.97
C LEU A 29 12.14 -16.82 -21.29
N VAL A 30 10.90 -16.86 -21.78
CA VAL A 30 10.55 -17.46 -23.08
C VAL A 30 11.22 -16.70 -24.22
N GLY A 31 11.26 -15.37 -24.13
CA GLY A 31 12.06 -14.51 -24.97
C GLY A 31 13.49 -15.04 -24.99
N VAL A 32 14.24 -14.87 -23.92
CA VAL A 32 15.66 -15.27 -23.84
C VAL A 32 15.94 -16.71 -24.26
N ALA A 33 15.11 -17.68 -23.87
CA ALA A 33 15.41 -19.09 -24.05
C ALA A 33 15.02 -19.67 -25.43
N ALA A 34 14.07 -19.05 -26.15
CA ALA A 34 13.60 -19.58 -27.42
C ALA A 34 14.19 -18.78 -28.61
N PRO A 35 14.85 -19.41 -29.60
CA PRO A 35 15.27 -18.73 -30.84
C PRO A 35 14.07 -18.54 -31.79
N ILE A 36 13.10 -17.73 -31.35
CA ILE A 36 11.94 -17.32 -32.13
C ILE A 36 12.28 -16.11 -33.01
N LYS A 37 11.74 -16.05 -34.23
CA LYS A 37 11.98 -14.93 -35.18
C LYS A 37 11.64 -13.54 -34.63
N SER A 38 10.81 -13.46 -33.59
CA SER A 38 10.34 -12.23 -32.96
C SER A 38 10.88 -12.04 -31.54
N TRP A 39 12.11 -12.47 -31.29
CA TRP A 39 12.79 -12.40 -29.99
C TRP A 39 12.77 -11.00 -29.36
N ASP A 40 12.99 -9.96 -30.19
CA ASP A 40 13.07 -8.57 -29.76
C ASP A 40 11.79 -8.09 -29.06
N PHE A 41 10.62 -8.57 -29.51
CA PHE A 41 9.35 -8.20 -28.91
C PHE A 41 9.17 -8.80 -27.51
N PHE A 42 9.58 -10.05 -27.29
CA PHE A 42 9.45 -10.72 -25.98
C PHE A 42 10.46 -10.17 -24.97
N VAL A 43 11.70 -9.95 -25.40
CA VAL A 43 12.76 -9.39 -24.56
C VAL A 43 12.49 -7.93 -24.20
N LEU A 44 11.80 -7.17 -25.05
CA LEU A 44 11.39 -5.80 -24.72
C LEU A 44 10.11 -5.74 -23.88
N SER A 45 9.10 -6.57 -24.21
CA SER A 45 7.80 -6.53 -23.52
C SER A 45 7.84 -7.13 -22.11
N GLY A 46 8.65 -8.15 -21.86
CA GLY A 46 8.77 -8.79 -20.54
C GLY A 46 9.21 -7.81 -19.43
N PRO A 47 10.38 -7.17 -19.55
CA PRO A 47 10.85 -6.17 -18.59
C PRO A 47 9.95 -4.94 -18.51
N LEU A 48 9.35 -4.52 -19.63
CA LEU A 48 8.37 -3.43 -19.64
C LEU A 48 7.16 -3.74 -18.76
N LEU A 49 6.70 -4.99 -18.79
CA LEU A 49 5.55 -5.46 -18.00
C LEU A 49 5.91 -5.60 -16.51
N ILE A 50 7.11 -6.07 -16.19
CA ILE A 50 7.66 -6.07 -14.82
C ILE A 50 7.76 -4.63 -14.28
N PHE A 51 8.26 -3.69 -15.10
CA PHE A 51 8.34 -2.29 -14.71
C PHE A 51 6.97 -1.67 -14.43
N LEU A 52 5.96 -2.02 -15.23
CA LEU A 52 4.58 -1.57 -14.98
C LEU A 52 4.00 -2.18 -13.68
N SER A 53 4.41 -3.38 -13.29
CA SER A 53 4.00 -4.01 -12.02
C SER A 53 4.47 -3.23 -10.78
N LEU A 54 5.65 -2.59 -10.83
CA LEU A 54 6.15 -1.74 -9.74
C LEU A 54 5.18 -0.61 -9.40
N VAL A 55 4.47 -0.05 -10.38
CA VAL A 55 3.48 1.00 -10.15
C VAL A 55 2.32 0.47 -9.29
N PHE A 56 1.83 -0.74 -9.57
CA PHE A 56 0.79 -1.38 -8.76
C PHE A 56 1.28 -1.75 -7.35
N TRP A 57 2.53 -2.16 -7.21
CA TRP A 57 3.18 -2.38 -5.91
C TRP A 57 3.23 -1.10 -5.07
N ILE A 58 3.59 0.04 -5.69
CA ILE A 58 3.63 1.34 -5.02
C ILE A 58 2.23 1.74 -4.56
N PHE A 59 1.21 1.60 -5.41
CA PHE A 59 -0.17 1.91 -5.03
C PHE A 59 -0.69 1.01 -3.90
N TRP A 60 -0.36 -0.28 -3.94
CA TRP A 60 -0.68 -1.21 -2.86
C TRP A 60 -0.01 -0.81 -1.54
N TYR A 61 1.29 -0.48 -1.57
CA TYR A 61 2.01 0.00 -0.40
C TYR A 61 1.44 1.31 0.15
N LEU A 62 1.14 2.29 -0.71
CA LEU A 62 0.53 3.55 -0.29
C LEU A 62 -0.81 3.31 0.42
N GLY A 63 -1.64 2.40 -0.11
CA GLY A 63 -2.90 2.03 0.52
C GLY A 63 -2.73 1.35 1.88
N ASN A 64 -1.67 0.54 2.05
CA ASN A 64 -1.35 -0.11 3.32
C ASN A 64 -0.71 0.86 4.35
N LEU A 65 -0.02 1.89 3.88
CA LEU A 65 0.58 2.93 4.72
C LEU A 65 -0.46 3.90 5.29
N GLU A 66 -1.46 4.29 4.48
CA GLU A 66 -2.54 5.19 4.89
C GLU A 66 -3.28 4.68 6.15
N SER A 67 -3.54 3.37 6.23
CA SER A 67 -4.15 2.76 7.42
C SER A 67 -3.30 2.95 8.68
N SER A 68 -1.98 2.76 8.58
CA SER A 68 -1.08 2.83 9.74
C SER A 68 -0.84 4.27 10.25
N VAL A 69 -0.77 5.23 9.33
CA VAL A 69 -0.58 6.65 9.65
C VAL A 69 -1.84 7.24 10.27
N GLY A 70 -3.01 6.91 9.70
CA GLY A 70 -4.30 7.35 10.22
C GLY A 70 -4.51 6.90 11.67
N GLU A 71 -4.26 5.63 11.97
CA GLU A 71 -4.40 5.09 13.33
C GLU A 71 -3.41 5.72 14.32
N THR A 72 -2.15 5.93 13.92
CA THR A 72 -1.12 6.48 14.81
C THR A 72 -1.39 7.93 15.17
N VAL A 73 -1.73 8.76 14.17
CA VAL A 73 -2.04 10.19 14.37
C VAL A 73 -3.32 10.37 15.18
N GLN A 74 -4.33 9.53 14.93
CA GLN A 74 -5.56 9.51 15.72
C GLN A 74 -5.28 9.16 17.19
N ASN A 75 -4.53 8.09 17.46
CA ASN A 75 -4.17 7.69 18.83
C ASN A 75 -3.35 8.76 19.56
N LEU A 76 -2.40 9.41 18.90
CA LEU A 76 -1.66 10.53 19.48
C LEU A 76 -2.61 11.66 19.89
N THR A 77 -3.49 12.06 18.98
CA THR A 77 -4.43 13.17 19.19
C THR A 77 -5.35 12.88 20.37
N VAL A 78 -5.92 11.68 20.44
CA VAL A 78 -6.79 11.25 21.56
C VAL A 78 -6.01 11.23 22.89
N ASN A 79 -4.78 10.73 22.91
CA ASN A 79 -3.94 10.71 24.12
C ASN A 79 -3.59 12.13 24.61
N PHE A 80 -3.30 13.06 23.71
CA PHE A 80 -3.07 14.47 24.08
C PHE A 80 -4.32 15.11 24.68
N GLN A 81 -5.50 14.87 24.09
CA GLN A 81 -6.76 15.38 24.63
C GLN A 81 -7.08 14.80 26.01
N LEU A 82 -6.90 13.49 26.19
CA LEU A 82 -7.11 12.84 27.49
C LEU A 82 -6.17 13.41 28.55
N LYS A 83 -4.89 13.60 28.22
CA LYS A 83 -3.91 14.15 29.14
C LYS A 83 -4.24 15.61 29.52
N ALA A 84 -4.67 16.43 28.56
CA ALA A 84 -5.13 17.79 28.82
C ALA A 84 -6.38 17.84 29.72
N HIS A 85 -7.35 16.95 29.47
CA HIS A 85 -8.56 16.83 30.28
C HIS A 85 -8.26 16.40 31.73
N GLN A 86 -7.36 15.44 31.92
CA GLN A 86 -6.91 15.03 33.26
C GLN A 86 -6.20 16.17 34.01
N ILE A 87 -5.38 16.96 33.32
CA ILE A 87 -4.71 18.12 33.91
C ILE A 87 -5.73 19.20 34.30
N SER A 88 -6.71 19.49 33.44
CA SER A 88 -7.77 20.47 33.74
C SER A 88 -8.57 20.08 34.99
N THR A 89 -8.99 18.82 35.09
CA THR A 89 -9.75 18.32 36.24
C THR A 89 -8.93 18.30 37.53
N SER A 90 -7.61 18.05 37.45
CA SER A 90 -6.73 18.09 38.62
C SER A 90 -6.38 19.51 39.06
N ILE A 91 -6.29 20.48 38.14
CA ILE A 91 -6.17 21.91 38.47
C ILE A 91 -7.46 22.44 39.11
N HIS A 92 -8.63 22.10 38.54
CA HIS A 92 -9.92 22.53 39.08
C HIS A 92 -10.11 22.07 40.53
N LYS A 93 -9.76 20.81 40.86
CA LYS A 93 -9.82 20.31 42.24
C LYS A 93 -8.84 20.99 43.20
N ARG A 94 -7.72 21.52 42.69
CA ARG A 94 -6.73 22.25 43.50
C ARG A 94 -7.12 23.71 43.74
N ALA A 95 -7.88 24.34 42.84
CA ALA A 95 -8.30 25.74 42.96
C ALA A 95 -9.54 25.93 43.84
N SER A 96 -10.25 24.85 44.17
CA SER A 96 -11.40 24.85 45.09
C SER A 96 -11.03 24.58 46.55
N PHE A 97 -9.73 24.60 46.88
CA PHE A 97 -9.16 24.57 48.22
C PHE A 97 -8.52 25.92 48.52
#